data_AF-A0A8J6AQM2-F1
#
_entry.id   AF-A0A8J6AQM2-F1
#
_cell.length_a   1.000
_cell.length_b   1.000
_cell.length_c   1.000
_cell.angle_alpha   90.00
_cell.angle_beta   90.00
_cell.angle_gamma   90.00
#
_symmetry.space_group_name_H-M   'P 1'
#
loop_
_entity.id
_entity.type
_entity.pdbx_description
1 polymer ?
#
loop_
_entity_poly.entity_id
_entity_poly.type
_entity_poly.pdbx_seq_one_letter_code
_entity_poly.pdbx_strand_id
1 'polypeptide(L)'
;MSFDESLLHITHAMEHTLSAYVANLTHGLGLALLQPGVVAHIWADEVAAKTLCYVLKPMIGEFAGKPEEAQDVAKALRKWHESVGIKDTMATMGFTKDGIEKLVDATIACPGMDGLLALSPVKVEREDMARIYLTGFFE
;
A
#
# COMPACT_ATOMS: atom_id res chain seq x y z
N MET A 1 12.61 17.28 0.72
CA MET A 1 13.37 17.29 -0.55
C MET A 1 13.28 15.99 -1.37
N SER A 2 12.82 14.85 -0.83
CA SER A 2 12.63 13.65 -1.67
C SER A 2 11.27 13.68 -2.36
N PHE A 3 10.21 13.27 -1.67
CA PHE A 3 8.87 13.23 -2.23
C PHE A 3 8.28 14.61 -2.56
N ASP A 4 8.80 15.69 -1.99
CA ASP A 4 8.39 17.06 -2.38
C ASP A 4 8.70 17.36 -3.85
N GLU A 5 9.74 16.72 -4.39
CA GLU A 5 10.20 16.89 -5.78
C GLU A 5 9.76 15.71 -6.68
N SER A 6 9.60 14.51 -6.12
CA SER A 6 9.24 13.30 -6.88
C SER A 6 7.76 12.92 -6.79
N LEU A 7 7.00 13.59 -5.92
CA LEU A 7 5.63 13.21 -5.54
C LEU A 7 5.57 11.79 -4.93
N LEU A 8 4.35 11.27 -4.82
CA LEU A 8 3.99 10.00 -4.21
C LEU A 8 3.01 9.25 -5.13
N HIS A 9 2.69 8.00 -4.79
CA HIS A 9 1.85 7.13 -5.63
C HIS A 9 0.72 6.46 -4.83
N ILE A 10 0.37 5.23 -5.24
CA ILE A 10 -0.75 4.39 -4.74
C ILE A 10 -1.00 4.49 -3.22
N THR A 11 0.01 4.26 -2.38
CA THR A 11 -0.20 4.17 -0.92
C THR A 11 -0.84 5.44 -0.38
N HIS A 12 -0.37 6.62 -0.80
CA HIS A 12 -0.93 7.89 -0.33
C HIS A 12 -2.30 8.15 -0.96
N ALA A 13 -2.46 7.85 -2.25
CA ALA A 13 -3.74 8.05 -2.93
C ALA A 13 -4.88 7.27 -2.24
N MET A 14 -4.64 6.01 -1.94
CA MET A 14 -5.62 5.14 -1.30
C MET A 14 -5.78 5.39 0.20
N GLU A 15 -4.71 5.82 0.87
CA GLU A 15 -4.76 6.12 2.30
C GLU A 15 -5.60 7.36 2.60
N HIS A 16 -5.52 8.41 1.75
CA HIS A 16 -6.34 9.61 1.95
C HIS A 16 -7.84 9.27 2.01
N THR A 17 -8.26 8.28 1.23
CA THR A 17 -9.61 7.73 1.32
C THR A 17 -9.88 7.10 2.68
N LEU A 18 -8.97 6.29 3.24
CA LEU A 18 -9.17 5.68 4.56
C LEU A 18 -9.37 6.73 5.66
N SER A 19 -8.50 7.75 5.71
CA SER A 19 -8.61 8.83 6.70
C SER A 19 -9.86 9.69 6.52
N ALA A 20 -10.40 9.78 5.29
CA ALA A 20 -11.69 10.45 5.05
C ALA A 20 -12.88 9.70 5.68
N TYR A 21 -12.80 8.36 5.80
CA TYR A 21 -13.87 7.54 6.39
C TYR A 21 -13.71 7.32 7.89
N VAL A 22 -12.48 7.28 8.39
CA VAL A 22 -12.17 6.99 9.81
C VAL A 22 -11.34 8.14 10.37
N ALA A 23 -11.99 9.13 10.98
CA ALA A 23 -11.34 10.37 11.41
C ALA A 23 -10.25 10.19 12.48
N ASN A 24 -10.29 9.10 13.24
CA ASN A 24 -9.27 8.75 14.24
C ASN A 24 -8.17 7.81 13.69
N LEU A 25 -8.21 7.44 12.41
CA LEU A 25 -7.10 6.76 11.74
C LEU A 25 -5.99 7.77 11.49
N THR A 26 -4.87 7.60 12.20
CA THR A 26 -3.69 8.43 11.96
C THR A 26 -3.10 8.12 10.59
N HIS A 27 -2.63 9.17 9.91
CA HIS A 27 -2.16 9.06 8.52
C HIS A 27 -1.08 7.98 8.34
N GLY A 28 -0.07 7.98 9.21
CA GLY A 28 1.01 7.00 9.19
C GLY A 28 0.53 5.56 9.41
N LEU A 29 -0.53 5.35 10.20
CA LEU A 29 -1.12 4.03 10.40
C LEU A 29 -1.83 3.57 9.13
N GLY A 30 -2.65 4.42 8.52
CA GLY A 30 -3.32 4.13 7.25
C GLY A 30 -2.33 3.73 6.15
N LEU A 31 -1.20 4.44 6.07
CA LEU A 31 -0.14 4.12 5.10
C LEU A 31 0.42 2.72 5.37
N ALA A 32 0.71 2.38 6.63
CA ALA A 32 1.25 1.08 7.01
C ALA A 32 0.28 -0.08 6.73
N LEU A 33 -1.04 0.14 6.83
CA LEU A 33 -2.04 -0.88 6.49
C LEU A 33 -2.03 -1.23 5.00
N LEU A 34 -1.75 -0.26 4.12
CA LEU A 34 -1.81 -0.45 2.67
C LEU A 34 -0.45 -0.81 2.06
N GLN A 35 0.65 -0.37 2.67
CA GLN A 35 2.00 -0.50 2.11
C GLN A 35 2.37 -1.94 1.69
N PRO A 36 2.04 -3.00 2.45
CA PRO A 36 2.34 -4.38 2.01
C PRO A 36 1.64 -4.75 0.70
N GLY A 37 0.35 -4.40 0.55
CA GLY A 37 -0.41 -4.65 -0.69
C GLY A 37 0.14 -3.85 -1.87
N VAL A 38 0.49 -2.58 -1.64
CA VAL A 38 1.10 -1.73 -2.67
C VAL A 38 2.45 -2.28 -3.12
N VAL A 39 3.32 -2.67 -2.17
CA VAL A 39 4.64 -3.25 -2.47
C VAL A 39 4.48 -4.53 -3.28
N ALA A 40 3.56 -5.43 -2.91
CA ALA A 40 3.28 -6.63 -3.71
C ALA A 40 2.82 -6.30 -5.14
N HIS A 41 1.97 -5.28 -5.31
CA HIS A 41 1.47 -4.86 -6.63
C HIS A 41 2.60 -4.33 -7.52
N ILE A 42 3.42 -3.42 -7.01
CA ILE A 42 4.49 -2.79 -7.80
C ILE A 42 5.71 -3.70 -7.99
N TRP A 43 5.80 -4.80 -7.25
CA TRP A 43 6.85 -5.82 -7.41
C TRP A 43 6.83 -6.52 -8.78
N ALA A 44 5.73 -6.39 -9.52
CA ALA A 44 5.62 -6.89 -10.89
C ALA A 44 6.51 -6.13 -11.89
N ASP A 45 6.92 -4.90 -11.58
CA ASP A 45 7.90 -4.17 -12.37
C ASP A 45 9.33 -4.49 -11.88
N GLU A 46 10.17 -5.04 -12.76
CA GLU A 46 11.52 -5.50 -12.39
C GLU A 46 12.44 -4.37 -11.88
N VAL A 47 12.26 -3.15 -12.39
CA VAL A 47 13.09 -2.00 -12.00
C VAL A 47 12.68 -1.52 -10.61
N ALA A 48 11.37 -1.43 -10.35
CA ALA A 48 10.81 -1.13 -9.05
C ALA A 48 11.22 -2.20 -8.03
N ALA A 49 11.08 -3.49 -8.35
CA ALA A 49 11.46 -4.60 -7.48
C ALA A 49 12.94 -4.52 -7.06
N LYS A 50 13.86 -4.32 -8.02
CA LYS A 50 15.31 -4.16 -7.72
C LYS A 50 15.59 -2.94 -6.85
N THR A 51 14.89 -1.84 -7.09
CA THR A 51 15.01 -0.61 -6.27
C THR A 51 14.51 -0.87 -4.85
N LEU A 52 13.37 -1.54 -4.69
CA LEU A 52 12.80 -1.88 -3.39
C LEU A 52 13.65 -2.90 -2.64
N CYS A 53 14.31 -3.85 -3.31
CA CYS A 53 15.28 -4.73 -2.65
C CYS A 53 16.36 -3.91 -1.94
N TYR A 54 16.87 -2.84 -2.55
CA TYR A 54 17.84 -1.95 -1.91
C TYR A 54 17.21 -1.14 -0.76
N VAL A 55 16.06 -0.51 -0.99
CA VAL A 55 15.39 0.37 -0.01
C VAL A 55 14.91 -0.40 1.22
N LEU A 56 14.36 -1.60 1.03
CA LEU A 56 13.73 -2.39 2.09
C LEU A 56 14.72 -3.29 2.85
N LYS A 57 15.93 -3.49 2.32
CA LYS A 57 16.94 -4.39 2.90
C LYS A 57 17.16 -4.24 4.42
N PRO A 58 17.27 -3.02 4.98
CA PRO A 58 17.48 -2.85 6.43
C PRO A 58 16.30 -3.32 7.29
N MET A 59 15.10 -3.40 6.71
CA MET A 59 13.86 -3.72 7.42
C MET A 59 13.50 -5.21 7.28
N ILE A 60 13.65 -5.77 6.08
CA ILE A 60 13.12 -7.11 5.73
C ILE A 60 14.19 -8.10 5.27
N GLY A 61 15.45 -7.71 5.18
CA GLY A 61 16.54 -8.56 4.69
C GLY A 61 16.65 -8.57 3.15
N GLU A 62 17.34 -9.58 2.62
CA GLU A 62 17.62 -9.67 1.17
C GLU A 62 16.53 -10.45 0.42
N PHE A 63 16.16 -9.93 -0.76
CA PHE A 63 15.29 -10.55 -1.75
C PHE A 63 15.94 -10.47 -3.13
N ALA A 64 15.61 -11.40 -4.03
CA ALA A 64 16.20 -11.43 -5.37
C ALA A 64 15.59 -10.41 -6.34
N GLY A 65 14.46 -9.80 -5.99
CA GLY A 65 13.73 -8.86 -6.86
C GLY A 65 12.97 -9.58 -7.97
N LYS A 66 12.55 -10.82 -7.72
CA LYS A 66 11.81 -11.63 -8.70
C LYS A 66 10.30 -11.47 -8.50
N PRO A 67 9.49 -11.45 -9.57
CA PRO A 67 8.04 -11.30 -9.46
C PRO A 67 7.37 -12.31 -8.51
N GLU A 68 7.89 -13.54 -8.43
CA GLU A 68 7.32 -14.59 -7.57
C GLU A 68 7.46 -14.29 -6.07
N GLU A 69 8.39 -13.40 -5.68
CA GLU A 69 8.64 -13.03 -4.29
C GLU A 69 7.65 -11.97 -3.76
N ALA A 70 6.77 -11.42 -4.61
CA ALA A 70 5.92 -10.28 -4.27
C ALA A 70 5.13 -10.46 -2.95
N GLN A 71 4.55 -11.65 -2.76
CA GLN A 71 3.77 -11.95 -1.55
C GLN A 71 4.66 -12.20 -0.33
N ASP A 72 5.84 -12.76 -0.52
CA ASP A 72 6.79 -13.01 0.58
C ASP A 72 7.39 -11.69 1.09
N VAL A 73 7.67 -10.75 0.19
CA VAL A 73 8.09 -9.38 0.53
C VAL A 73 7.00 -8.66 1.32
N ALA A 74 5.74 -8.73 0.88
CA ALA A 74 4.62 -8.11 1.60
C ALA A 74 4.46 -8.68 3.02
N LYS A 75 4.56 -10.00 3.19
CA LYS A 75 4.53 -10.65 4.51
C LYS A 75 5.72 -10.25 5.38
N ALA A 76 6.92 -10.17 4.81
CA ALA A 76 8.11 -9.74 5.54
C ALA A 76 7.99 -8.28 5.99
N LEU A 77 7.45 -7.40 5.13
CA LEU A 77 7.18 -6.01 5.46
C LEU A 77 6.14 -5.88 6.58
N ARG A 78 5.03 -6.64 6.50
CA ARG A 78 4.04 -6.69 7.57
C ARG A 78 4.65 -7.15 8.90
N LYS A 79 5.47 -8.22 8.88
CA LYS A 79 6.17 -8.69 10.08
C LYS A 79 7.08 -7.62 10.66
N TRP A 80 7.74 -6.83 9.81
CA TRP A 80 8.53 -5.70 10.25
C TRP A 80 7.66 -4.60 10.90
N HIS A 81 6.52 -4.23 10.29
CA HIS A 81 5.55 -3.29 10.89
C HIS A 81 5.11 -3.74 12.29
N GLU A 82 4.79 -5.03 12.46
CA GLU A 82 4.42 -5.61 13.75
C GLU A 82 5.57 -5.53 14.78
N SER A 83 6.82 -5.71 14.33
CA SER A 83 8.00 -5.61 15.19
C SER A 83 8.21 -4.20 15.75
N VAL A 84 7.74 -3.17 15.05
CA VAL A 84 7.79 -1.75 15.48
C VAL A 84 6.49 -1.26 16.10
N GLY A 85 5.56 -2.17 16.42
CA GLY A 85 4.35 -1.89 17.20
C GLY A 85 3.08 -1.62 16.39
N ILE A 86 3.14 -1.69 15.06
CA ILE A 86 1.97 -1.53 14.19
C ILE A 86 1.29 -2.90 14.03
N LYS A 87 0.29 -3.18 14.87
CA LYS A 87 -0.44 -4.47 14.87
C LYS A 87 -1.87 -4.36 14.33
N ASP A 88 -2.36 -3.15 14.13
CA ASP A 88 -3.68 -2.89 13.58
C ASP A 88 -3.87 -3.47 12.18
N THR A 89 -5.14 -3.63 11.81
CA THR A 89 -5.58 -4.07 10.50
C THR A 89 -6.70 -3.15 10.01
N MET A 90 -7.09 -3.30 8.75
CA MET A 90 -8.32 -2.66 8.24
C MET A 90 -9.53 -2.97 9.13
N ALA A 91 -9.64 -4.21 9.64
CA ALA A 91 -10.73 -4.60 10.54
C ALA A 91 -10.65 -3.93 11.92
N THR A 92 -9.46 -3.77 12.52
CA THR A 92 -9.34 -3.09 13.83
C THR A 92 -9.68 -1.60 13.74
N MET A 93 -9.52 -1.00 12.55
CA MET A 93 -9.93 0.37 12.24
C MET A 93 -11.41 0.50 11.84
N GLY A 94 -12.17 -0.61 11.83
CA GLY A 94 -13.61 -0.62 11.56
C GLY A 94 -14.00 -0.73 10.09
N PHE A 95 -13.06 -0.99 9.18
CA PHE A 95 -13.39 -1.31 7.79
C PHE A 95 -13.89 -2.75 7.65
N THR A 96 -14.67 -3.00 6.60
CA THR A 96 -15.22 -4.33 6.29
C THR A 96 -14.90 -4.70 4.84
N LYS A 97 -14.80 -6.00 4.56
CA LYS A 97 -14.56 -6.51 3.20
C LYS A 97 -15.69 -6.13 2.23
N ASP A 98 -16.93 -6.09 2.71
CA ASP A 98 -18.09 -5.66 1.92
C ASP A 98 -18.05 -4.15 1.58
N GLY A 99 -17.28 -3.36 2.33
CA GLY A 99 -17.10 -1.93 2.11
C GLY A 99 -16.02 -1.56 1.09
N ILE A 100 -15.26 -2.53 0.55
CA ILE A 100 -14.08 -2.25 -0.29
C ILE A 100 -14.44 -1.54 -1.59
N GLU A 101 -15.51 -1.96 -2.27
CA GLU A 101 -15.95 -1.30 -3.51
C GLU A 101 -16.24 0.19 -3.30
N LYS A 102 -16.82 0.54 -2.14
CA LYS A 102 -17.08 1.93 -1.79
C LYS A 102 -15.79 2.74 -1.58
N LEU A 103 -14.74 2.12 -1.03
CA LEU A 103 -13.43 2.76 -0.87
C LEU A 103 -12.74 2.96 -2.23
N VAL A 104 -12.85 1.98 -3.14
CA VAL A 104 -12.34 2.09 -4.51
C VAL A 104 -13.05 3.23 -5.24
N ASP A 105 -14.39 3.27 -5.20
CA ASP A 105 -15.18 4.35 -5.79
C ASP A 105 -14.79 5.72 -5.25
N ALA A 106 -14.64 5.83 -3.92
CA ALA A 106 -14.25 7.10 -3.28
C ALA A 106 -12.84 7.54 -3.67
N THR A 107 -11.90 6.60 -3.84
CA THR A 107 -10.53 6.91 -4.28
C THR A 107 -10.51 7.47 -5.69
N ILE A 108 -11.26 6.85 -6.61
CA ILE A 108 -11.36 7.27 -8.01
C ILE A 108 -12.11 8.60 -8.14
N ALA A 109 -13.18 8.78 -7.36
CA ALA A 109 -13.97 10.02 -7.39
C ALA A 109 -13.24 11.22 -6.77
N CYS A 110 -12.18 11.00 -5.98
CA CYS A 110 -11.46 12.06 -5.29
C CYS A 110 -10.56 12.85 -6.25
N PRO A 111 -10.78 14.17 -6.42
CA PRO A 111 -9.96 14.98 -7.33
C PRO A 111 -8.47 14.91 -7.01
N GLY A 112 -7.66 14.66 -8.04
CA GLY A 112 -6.20 14.59 -7.93
C GLY A 112 -5.62 13.21 -7.61
N MET A 113 -6.44 12.23 -7.22
CA MET A 113 -5.95 10.87 -6.97
C MET A 113 -5.49 10.18 -8.25
N ASP A 114 -6.14 10.43 -9.40
CA ASP A 114 -5.70 9.93 -10.71
C ASP A 114 -4.25 10.32 -11.03
N GLY A 115 -3.82 11.52 -10.63
CA GLY A 115 -2.45 11.98 -10.83
C GLY A 115 -1.45 11.17 -10.01
N LEU A 116 -1.78 10.85 -8.75
CA LEU A 116 -0.93 10.01 -7.89
C LEU A 116 -0.92 8.55 -8.36
N LEU A 117 -2.08 8.01 -8.77
CA LEU A 117 -2.17 6.64 -9.31
C LEU A 117 -1.35 6.48 -10.59
N ALA A 118 -1.34 7.50 -11.45
CA ALA A 118 -0.56 7.52 -12.69
C ALA A 118 0.97 7.54 -12.49
N LEU A 119 1.46 7.89 -11.28
CA LEU A 119 2.88 7.86 -10.94
C LEU A 119 3.38 6.47 -10.52
N SER A 120 2.48 5.50 -10.38
CA SER A 120 2.87 4.13 -10.08
C SER A 120 3.70 3.53 -11.22
N PRO A 121 4.78 2.76 -10.93
CA PRO A 121 5.54 2.05 -11.96
C PRO A 121 4.72 0.92 -12.63
N VAL A 122 3.66 0.44 -11.97
CA VAL A 122 2.72 -0.55 -12.50
C VAL A 122 1.34 0.10 -12.60
N LYS A 123 0.66 -0.08 -13.72
CA LYS A 123 -0.71 0.42 -13.91
C LYS A 123 -1.61 -0.07 -12.76
N VAL A 124 -2.52 0.79 -12.32
CA VAL A 124 -3.45 0.49 -11.23
C VAL A 124 -4.87 0.55 -11.75
N GLU A 125 -5.52 -0.60 -11.76
CA GLU A 125 -6.94 -0.75 -12.07
C GLU A 125 -7.77 -0.85 -10.79
N ARG A 126 -9.10 -0.85 -10.95
CA ARG A 126 -10.06 -0.98 -9.84
C ARG A 126 -9.83 -2.24 -9.03
N GLU A 127 -9.62 -3.35 -9.71
CA GLU A 127 -9.41 -4.65 -9.08
C GLU A 127 -8.09 -4.68 -8.30
N ASP A 128 -7.09 -3.89 -8.71
CA ASP A 128 -5.81 -3.78 -8.02
C ASP A 128 -5.97 -2.99 -6.71
N MET A 129 -6.71 -1.87 -6.75
CA MET A 129 -7.06 -1.11 -5.54
C MET A 129 -7.87 -1.96 -4.56
N ALA A 130 -8.85 -2.72 -5.05
CA ALA A 130 -9.61 -3.64 -4.20
C ALA A 130 -8.70 -4.68 -3.54
N ARG A 131 -7.79 -5.30 -4.30
CA ARG A 131 -6.81 -6.25 -3.75
C ARG A 131 -5.90 -5.61 -2.70
N ILE A 132 -5.42 -4.39 -2.93
CA ILE A 132 -4.56 -3.66 -1.99
C ILE A 132 -5.30 -3.38 -0.68
N TYR A 133 -6.55 -2.90 -0.72
CA TYR A 133 -7.35 -2.73 0.50
C TYR A 133 -7.59 -4.06 1.23
N LEU A 134 -7.89 -5.13 0.48
CA LEU A 134 -8.08 -6.47 1.04
C LEU A 134 -6.81 -7.01 1.71
N THR A 135 -5.62 -6.73 1.16
CA THR A 135 -4.34 -7.10 1.80
C THR A 135 -4.20 -6.48 3.19
N GLY A 136 -4.72 -5.27 3.42
CA GLY A 136 -4.66 -4.58 4.71
C GLY A 136 -5.45 -5.25 5.85
N PHE A 137 -6.23 -6.30 5.55
CA PHE A 137 -6.84 -7.15 6.58
C PHE A 137 -5.84 -8.16 7.17
N PHE A 138 -4.78 -8.52 6.42
CA PHE A 138 -3.74 -9.47 6.83
C PHE A 138 -4.29 -10.86 7.23
N GLU A 139 -5.25 -11.38 6.43
CA GLU A 139 -5.91 -12.68 6.60
C GLU A 139 -5.56 -13.67 5.49
#